data_AF-A0A6A5B0W7-F1
#
_entry.id   AF-A0A6A5B0W7-F1
#
_cell.length_a   1.000
_cell.length_b   1.000
_cell.length_c   1.000
_cell.angle_alpha   90.00
_cell.angle_beta   90.00
_cell.angle_gamma   90.00
#
_symmetry.space_group_name_H-M   'P 1'
#
loop_
_entity.id
_entity.type
_entity.pdbx_description
1 polymer ?
#
loop_
_entity_poly.entity_id
_entity_poly.type
_entity_poly.pdbx_seq_one_letter_code
_entity_poly.pdbx_strand_id
1 'polypeptide(L)'
;MATPPADLPRTSGLSTTPRLSVTESGTWDDQYLPTHAGSRTMGLLMRRTLDNQKSKLTKYTPQERFSRAQVAFEGSLVKQGSFWRTWRKRWFILRSDRPLLCYYKSSVDLELLGEVMLDSETTIDVLAGTPGHFCIKTKSRRLVLSAHDDGGVPCMDRWIAAMHVSIRHSFSPIEQRGRMSPPLKSIDDCG
;
A
#
# COMPACT_ATOMS: atom_id res chain seq x y z
N MET A 1 -33.25 19.54 67.13
CA MET A 1 -34.13 19.09 66.01
C MET A 1 -33.29 19.21 64.74
N ALA A 2 -32.64 18.18 64.17
CA ALA A 2 -33.09 16.88 63.62
C ALA A 2 -33.70 16.95 62.19
N THR A 3 -32.82 16.87 61.16
CA THR A 3 -32.91 16.28 59.76
C THR A 3 -34.02 16.69 58.75
N PRO A 4 -33.92 16.47 57.39
CA PRO A 4 -32.82 15.99 56.49
C PRO A 4 -32.68 16.79 55.12
N PRO A 5 -31.87 16.34 54.11
CA PRO A 5 -31.29 17.15 53.00
C PRO A 5 -31.80 16.84 51.56
N ALA A 6 -31.38 17.65 50.56
CA ALA A 6 -31.35 17.37 49.10
C ALA A 6 -30.53 18.49 48.41
N ASP A 7 -29.69 18.35 47.38
CA ASP A 7 -29.16 17.26 46.56
C ASP A 7 -27.83 17.78 45.94
N LEU A 8 -26.81 16.93 45.81
CA LEU A 8 -25.58 17.23 45.07
C LEU A 8 -25.79 16.95 43.56
N PRO A 9 -25.34 17.81 42.64
CA PRO A 9 -25.19 17.40 41.26
C PRO A 9 -23.94 16.53 41.06
N ARG A 10 -24.17 15.43 40.34
CA ARG A 10 -23.26 14.36 39.94
C ARG A 10 -21.99 14.86 39.24
N THR A 11 -20.93 14.11 39.49
CA THR A 11 -19.74 13.99 38.66
C THR A 11 -20.10 13.56 37.22
N SER A 12 -19.46 14.17 36.23
CA SER A 12 -19.35 13.58 34.89
C SER A 12 -18.04 13.99 34.20
N GLY A 13 -17.16 12.99 34.08
CA GLY A 13 -16.40 12.69 32.87
C GLY A 13 -15.33 13.70 32.42
N LEU A 14 -14.07 13.34 32.68
CA LEU A 14 -12.93 13.72 31.83
C LEU A 14 -13.19 13.22 30.40
N SER A 15 -13.75 14.07 29.55
CA SER A 15 -13.83 13.83 28.11
C SER A 15 -12.52 14.27 27.50
N THR A 16 -11.54 13.35 27.46
CA THR A 16 -10.35 13.47 26.62
C THR A 16 -10.81 13.35 25.17
N THR A 17 -11.33 14.44 24.62
CA THR A 17 -11.49 14.58 23.19
C THR A 17 -10.10 14.82 22.60
N PRO A 18 -9.63 13.98 21.66
CA PRO A 18 -8.37 14.24 20.98
C PRO A 18 -8.50 15.55 20.22
N ARG A 19 -7.74 16.55 20.63
CA ARG A 19 -7.66 17.87 19.99
C ARG A 19 -6.97 17.69 18.65
N LEU A 20 -7.76 17.55 17.60
CA LEU A 20 -7.26 17.44 16.23
C LEU A 20 -6.48 18.72 15.88
N SER A 21 -5.16 18.61 15.68
CA SER A 21 -4.31 19.72 15.27
C SER A 21 -4.46 19.94 13.77
N VAL A 22 -5.17 21.01 13.40
CA VAL A 22 -5.25 21.50 12.02
C VAL A 22 -4.01 22.35 11.73
N THR A 23 -3.24 22.00 10.70
CA THR A 23 -2.21 22.87 10.15
C THR A 23 -2.83 23.89 9.19
N GLU A 24 -2.19 25.05 9.06
CA GLU A 24 -2.64 26.25 8.34
C GLU A 24 -2.95 26.03 6.85
N SER A 25 -2.56 24.89 6.27
CA SER A 25 -2.86 24.48 4.89
C SER A 25 -4.15 23.68 4.73
N GLY A 26 -4.94 23.47 5.80
CA GLY A 26 -6.26 22.82 5.74
C GLY A 26 -6.23 21.36 5.26
N THR A 27 -5.06 20.71 5.31
CA THR A 27 -4.88 19.33 4.84
C THR A 27 -4.69 18.41 6.03
N TRP A 28 -5.67 17.57 6.34
CA TRP A 28 -5.62 16.62 7.45
C TRP A 28 -4.61 15.49 7.14
N ASP A 29 -3.59 15.31 7.99
CA ASP A 29 -2.51 14.31 7.80
C ASP A 29 -3.03 12.85 7.85
N ASP A 30 -4.11 12.63 8.60
CA ASP A 30 -4.77 11.33 8.77
C ASP A 30 -5.78 10.97 7.67
N GLN A 31 -5.79 11.69 6.54
CA GLN A 31 -6.75 11.42 5.47
C GLN A 31 -6.51 10.02 4.88
N TYR A 32 -7.41 9.14 5.26
CA TYR A 32 -7.41 7.73 4.95
C TYR A 32 -7.81 7.51 3.49
N LEU A 33 -6.96 6.87 2.67
CA LEU A 33 -7.29 6.57 1.28
C LEU A 33 -8.08 5.24 1.19
N PRO A 34 -9.37 5.23 0.80
CA PRO A 34 -10.15 4.00 0.65
C PRO A 34 -9.81 3.32 -0.68
N THR A 35 -9.31 2.08 -0.66
CA THR A 35 -8.98 1.31 -1.87
C THR A 35 -9.87 0.09 -2.04
N HIS A 36 -10.64 0.00 -3.12
CA HIS A 36 -11.49 -1.17 -3.39
C HIS A 36 -10.81 -2.19 -4.32
N ALA A 37 -10.98 -3.49 -4.04
CA ALA A 37 -10.37 -4.53 -4.86
C ALA A 37 -10.98 -4.55 -6.27
N GLY A 38 -10.12 -4.46 -7.30
CA GLY A 38 -10.59 -4.38 -8.67
C GLY A 38 -11.14 -5.67 -9.23
N SER A 39 -12.05 -5.55 -10.20
CA SER A 39 -12.76 -6.68 -10.79
C SER A 39 -11.82 -7.64 -11.55
N ARG A 40 -11.59 -8.84 -11.01
CA ARG A 40 -10.71 -9.90 -11.58
C ARG A 40 -11.45 -10.84 -12.55
N THR A 41 -12.55 -10.41 -13.17
CA THR A 41 -13.44 -11.29 -13.95
C THR A 41 -12.76 -11.92 -15.17
N MET A 42 -11.86 -11.21 -15.86
CA MET A 42 -11.19 -11.76 -17.05
C MET A 42 -10.08 -12.77 -16.72
N GLY A 43 -9.49 -12.72 -15.52
CA GLY A 43 -8.52 -13.73 -15.07
C GLY A 43 -9.15 -15.07 -14.72
N LEU A 44 -10.46 -15.08 -14.45
CA LEU A 44 -11.25 -16.29 -14.14
C LEU A 44 -11.70 -17.06 -15.38
N LEU A 45 -11.85 -16.39 -16.53
CA LEU A 45 -12.35 -17.03 -17.75
C LEU A 45 -11.31 -17.91 -18.46
N MET A 46 -10.01 -17.68 -18.23
CA MET A 46 -8.92 -18.37 -18.94
C MET A 46 -8.06 -19.28 -18.07
N ARG A 47 -8.41 -19.46 -16.79
CA ARG A 47 -7.74 -20.38 -15.84
C ARG A 47 -8.69 -21.51 -15.46
N ARG A 48 -9.24 -22.20 -16.47
CA ARG A 48 -10.04 -23.42 -16.31
C ARG A 48 -9.15 -24.66 -16.29
N THR A 49 -8.15 -24.68 -15.42
CA THR A 49 -7.55 -25.92 -14.93
C THR A 49 -6.86 -25.59 -13.61
N LEU A 50 -7.46 -26.11 -12.53
CA LEU A 50 -6.99 -26.09 -11.14
C LEU A 50 -6.87 -24.71 -10.50
N ASP A 51 -7.97 -24.22 -9.89
CA ASP A 51 -7.98 -23.37 -8.67
C ASP A 51 -9.45 -23.05 -8.27
N ASN A 52 -10.30 -24.08 -8.12
CA ASN A 52 -11.72 -23.91 -7.75
C ASN A 52 -11.95 -23.73 -6.23
N GLN A 53 -10.89 -23.56 -5.43
CA GLN A 53 -11.01 -23.29 -3.99
C GLN A 53 -10.71 -21.83 -3.60
N LYS A 54 -10.12 -21.01 -4.49
CA LYS A 54 -9.76 -19.62 -4.16
C LYS A 54 -10.84 -18.59 -4.51
N SER A 55 -11.90 -19.00 -5.20
CA SER A 55 -12.95 -18.12 -5.76
C SER A 55 -14.03 -17.69 -4.77
N LYS A 56 -14.07 -18.25 -3.55
CA LYS A 56 -15.00 -17.82 -2.49
C LYS A 56 -14.40 -16.87 -1.45
N LEU A 57 -13.07 -16.67 -1.48
CA LEU A 57 -12.33 -15.80 -0.56
C LEU A 57 -11.90 -14.46 -1.21
N THR A 58 -12.65 -13.96 -2.19
CA THR A 58 -12.32 -12.71 -2.90
C THR A 58 -13.28 -11.56 -2.60
N LYS A 59 -14.38 -11.80 -1.89
CA LYS A 59 -15.35 -10.77 -1.48
C LYS A 59 -14.95 -9.95 -0.24
N TYR A 60 -13.87 -10.35 0.42
CA TYR A 60 -13.33 -9.71 1.64
C TYR A 60 -11.82 -9.49 1.49
N THR A 61 -11.38 -8.88 0.38
CA THR A 61 -10.06 -8.24 0.39
C THR A 61 -10.21 -7.03 1.30
N PRO A 62 -9.52 -6.98 2.46
CA PRO A 62 -9.55 -5.79 3.30
C PRO A 62 -9.17 -4.61 2.42
N GLN A 63 -9.95 -3.53 2.48
CA GLN A 63 -9.56 -2.24 1.94
C GLN A 63 -8.14 -2.00 2.47
N GLU A 64 -7.11 -2.09 1.63
CA GLU A 64 -5.77 -1.82 2.12
C GLU A 64 -5.75 -0.36 2.45
N ARG A 65 -5.59 -0.14 3.73
CA ARG A 65 -5.99 1.09 4.32
C ARG A 65 -4.65 1.74 4.71
N PHE A 66 -4.32 2.88 4.09
CA PHE A 66 -3.10 3.64 4.38
C PHE A 66 -3.31 5.15 4.41
N SER A 67 -2.46 5.83 5.18
CA SER A 67 -2.42 7.30 5.27
C SER A 67 -1.48 7.89 4.22
N ARG A 68 -1.63 9.20 3.95
CA ARG A 68 -0.73 9.95 3.06
C ARG A 68 0.71 9.92 3.55
N ALA A 69 0.94 9.90 4.88
CA ALA A 69 2.28 9.77 5.46
C ALA A 69 3.00 8.46 5.05
N GLN A 70 2.25 7.43 4.63
CA GLN A 70 2.80 6.16 4.18
C GLN A 70 3.03 6.10 2.65
N VAL A 71 2.94 7.23 1.96
CA VAL A 71 3.19 7.34 0.51
C VAL A 71 4.56 7.98 0.29
N ALA A 72 5.51 7.21 -0.24
CA ALA A 72 6.84 7.73 -0.60
C ALA A 72 6.80 8.50 -1.93
N PHE A 73 6.02 8.01 -2.88
CA PHE A 73 5.87 8.64 -4.20
C PHE A 73 4.54 8.22 -4.82
N GLU A 74 3.87 9.14 -5.50
CA GLU A 74 2.62 8.85 -6.20
C GLU A 74 2.56 9.62 -7.52
N GLY A 75 1.81 9.07 -8.49
CA GLY A 75 1.71 9.68 -9.80
C GLY A 75 1.09 8.77 -10.83
N SER A 76 0.73 9.34 -11.97
CA SER A 76 0.23 8.55 -13.09
C SER A 76 1.37 8.01 -13.94
N LEU A 77 1.20 6.78 -14.42
CA LEU A 77 2.05 6.16 -15.43
C LEU A 77 1.17 5.35 -16.39
N VAL A 78 1.65 5.18 -17.62
CA VAL A 78 1.00 4.31 -18.60
C VAL A 78 1.61 2.92 -18.53
N LYS A 79 0.79 1.93 -18.20
CA LYS A 79 1.20 0.55 -18.01
C LYS A 79 0.86 -0.31 -19.21
N GLN A 80 1.79 -1.15 -19.64
CA GLN A 80 1.51 -2.21 -20.61
C GLN A 80 0.79 -3.41 -19.96
N GLY A 81 -0.27 -3.87 -20.60
CA GLY A 81 -1.02 -5.07 -20.24
C GLY A 81 -0.18 -6.33 -20.46
N SER A 82 -0.26 -7.29 -19.54
CA SER A 82 0.58 -8.49 -19.59
C SER A 82 0.22 -9.46 -20.73
N PHE A 83 -1.06 -9.53 -21.11
CA PHE A 83 -1.53 -10.44 -22.16
C PHE A 83 -1.73 -9.70 -23.49
N TRP A 84 -2.67 -8.74 -23.52
CA TRP A 84 -3.02 -8.01 -24.74
C TRP A 84 -2.06 -6.87 -25.10
N ARG A 85 -0.99 -6.66 -24.32
CA ARG A 85 0.01 -5.60 -24.55
C ARG A 85 -0.55 -4.16 -24.68
N THR A 86 -1.79 -3.95 -24.23
CA THR A 86 -2.47 -2.65 -24.28
C THR A 86 -1.88 -1.67 -23.27
N TRP A 87 -1.74 -0.41 -23.65
CA TRP A 87 -1.24 0.65 -22.78
C TRP A 87 -2.40 1.35 -22.08
N ARG A 88 -2.33 1.46 -20.75
CA ARG A 88 -3.40 2.07 -19.95
C ARG A 88 -2.83 2.94 -18.84
N LYS A 89 -3.30 4.19 -18.72
CA LYS A 89 -2.97 5.09 -17.61
C LYS A 89 -3.47 4.50 -16.29
N ARG A 90 -2.62 4.51 -15.27
CA ARG A 90 -2.88 4.00 -13.93
C ARG A 90 -2.25 4.92 -12.91
N TRP A 91 -2.88 5.05 -11.75
CA TRP A 91 -2.31 5.78 -10.62
C TRP A 91 -1.42 4.82 -9.85
N PHE A 92 -0.14 5.14 -9.74
CA PHE A 92 0.83 4.35 -8.98
C PHE A 92 1.11 5.03 -7.64
N ILE A 93 1.27 4.21 -6.61
CA ILE A 93 1.67 4.64 -5.28
C ILE A 93 2.80 3.71 -4.82
N LEU A 94 3.95 4.30 -4.53
CA LEU A 94 5.07 3.66 -3.85
C LEU A 94 4.91 3.88 -2.35
N ARG A 95 4.86 2.77 -1.62
CA ARG A 95 4.75 2.73 -0.17
C ARG A 95 6.05 3.17 0.51
N SER A 96 5.95 3.96 1.58
CA SER A 96 7.11 4.35 2.40
C SER A 96 7.34 3.40 3.58
N ASP A 97 6.28 2.76 4.07
CA ASP A 97 6.29 1.81 5.19
C ASP A 97 6.83 0.42 4.79
N ARG A 98 6.71 0.05 3.52
CA ARG A 98 7.17 -1.23 3.00
C ARG A 98 7.60 -1.10 1.54
N PRO A 99 8.47 -1.99 1.02
CA PRO A 99 8.94 -1.92 -0.35
C PRO A 99 7.88 -2.47 -1.33
N LEU A 100 6.79 -1.73 -1.48
CA LEU A 100 5.64 -2.15 -2.28
C LEU A 100 5.20 -1.03 -3.23
N LEU A 101 5.04 -1.39 -4.50
CA LEU A 101 4.47 -0.53 -5.53
C LEU A 101 3.06 -1.01 -5.87
N CYS A 102 2.05 -0.20 -5.57
CA CYS A 102 0.65 -0.45 -5.88
C CYS A 102 0.22 0.37 -7.09
N TYR A 103 -0.73 -0.16 -7.87
CA TYR A 103 -1.37 0.60 -8.94
C TYR A 103 -2.88 0.43 -8.94
N TYR A 104 -3.53 1.57 -9.16
CA TYR A 104 -4.95 1.78 -9.06
C TYR A 104 -5.53 2.25 -10.39
N LYS A 105 -6.84 2.13 -10.51
CA LYS A 105 -7.57 2.60 -11.69
C LYS A 105 -7.42 4.10 -11.92
N SER A 106 -7.55 4.90 -10.87
CA SER A 106 -7.35 6.36 -10.89
C SER A 106 -6.97 6.87 -9.50
N SER A 107 -6.55 8.12 -9.40
CA SER A 107 -6.24 8.80 -8.12
C SER A 107 -7.47 9.04 -7.25
N VAL A 108 -8.67 8.98 -7.82
CA VAL A 108 -9.95 9.25 -7.13
C VAL A 108 -10.62 7.96 -6.68
N ASP A 109 -10.76 7.00 -7.61
CA ASP A 109 -11.50 5.74 -7.39
C ASP A 109 -10.66 4.72 -6.60
N LEU A 110 -9.33 4.93 -6.54
CA LEU A 110 -8.33 4.08 -5.88
C LEU A 110 -8.65 2.57 -5.87
N GLU A 111 -9.22 2.09 -6.97
CA GLU A 111 -9.56 0.68 -7.15
C GLU A 111 -8.24 -0.06 -7.39
N LEU A 112 -7.81 -0.89 -6.43
CA LEU A 112 -6.54 -1.61 -6.48
C LEU A 112 -6.59 -2.65 -7.61
N LEU A 113 -5.75 -2.45 -8.62
CA LEU A 113 -5.66 -3.36 -9.76
C LEU A 113 -4.48 -4.33 -9.64
N GLY A 114 -3.48 -3.96 -8.86
CA GLY A 114 -2.44 -4.87 -8.43
C GLY A 114 -1.31 -4.18 -7.69
N GLU A 115 -0.41 -5.02 -7.20
CA GLU A 115 0.74 -4.64 -6.40
C GLU A 115 1.96 -5.45 -6.84
N VAL A 116 3.14 -4.90 -6.56
CA VAL A 116 4.44 -5.53 -6.83
C VAL A 116 5.37 -5.21 -5.67
N MET A 117 5.86 -6.25 -4.99
CA MET A 117 6.92 -6.11 -4.00
C MET A 117 8.25 -5.82 -4.71
N LEU A 118 8.96 -4.80 -4.22
CA LEU A 118 10.27 -4.39 -4.70
C LEU A 118 11.33 -5.02 -3.78
N ASP A 119 11.75 -6.23 -4.09
CA ASP A 119 12.75 -6.96 -3.33
C ASP A 119 14.18 -6.61 -3.78
N SER A 120 15.16 -7.25 -3.12
CA SER A 120 16.58 -7.14 -3.43
C SER A 120 16.95 -7.55 -4.86
N GLU A 121 16.14 -8.39 -5.49
CA GLU A 121 16.37 -8.93 -6.82
C GLU A 121 15.60 -8.15 -7.90
N THR A 122 14.87 -7.11 -7.50
CA THR A 122 14.11 -6.28 -8.41
C THR A 122 15.04 -5.43 -9.26
N THR A 123 14.96 -5.59 -10.57
CA THR A 123 15.72 -4.78 -11.53
C THR A 123 14.81 -3.78 -12.24
N ILE A 124 15.36 -2.60 -12.52
CA ILE A 124 14.66 -1.53 -13.23
C ILE A 124 15.50 -1.13 -14.43
N ASP A 125 15.00 -1.44 -15.63
CA ASP A 125 15.71 -1.22 -16.89
C ASP A 125 15.03 -0.11 -17.68
N VAL A 126 15.80 0.89 -18.13
CA VAL A 126 15.33 1.90 -19.08
C VAL A 126 15.27 1.28 -20.48
N LEU A 127 14.17 1.50 -21.21
CA LEU A 127 13.99 0.95 -22.55
C LEU A 127 14.65 1.87 -23.60
N ALA A 128 15.75 1.39 -24.18
CA ALA A 128 16.44 2.09 -25.26
C ALA A 128 15.50 2.32 -26.46
N GLY A 129 15.63 3.49 -27.10
CA GLY A 129 14.84 3.87 -28.28
C GLY A 129 13.45 4.43 -28.01
N THR A 130 12.95 4.36 -26.76
CA THR A 130 11.64 4.92 -26.37
C THR A 130 11.78 5.81 -25.14
N PRO A 131 11.94 7.14 -25.30
CA PRO A 131 12.13 8.07 -24.19
C PRO A 131 10.99 8.01 -23.17
N GLY A 132 11.34 7.89 -21.89
CA GLY A 132 10.38 7.82 -20.78
C GLY A 132 9.77 6.44 -20.56
N HIS A 133 10.26 5.39 -21.24
CA HIS A 133 9.85 4.01 -21.01
C HIS A 133 10.86 3.26 -20.16
N PHE A 134 10.36 2.46 -19.22
CA PHE A 134 11.18 1.64 -18.34
C PHE A 134 10.44 0.36 -17.93
N CYS A 135 11.16 -0.62 -17.43
CA CYS A 135 10.63 -1.93 -17.09
C CYS A 135 11.10 -2.35 -15.70
N ILE A 136 10.14 -2.67 -14.83
CA ILE A 136 10.39 -3.27 -13.51
C ILE A 136 10.27 -4.78 -13.66
N LYS A 137 11.31 -5.51 -13.30
CA LYS A 137 11.33 -6.97 -13.30
C LYS A 137 11.49 -7.46 -11.86
N THR A 138 10.55 -8.25 -11.41
CA THR A 138 10.60 -8.97 -10.14
C THR A 138 10.47 -10.47 -10.39
N LYS A 139 10.68 -11.29 -9.34
CA LYS A 139 10.49 -12.74 -9.40
C LYS A 139 9.12 -13.16 -9.93
N SER A 140 8.09 -12.37 -9.60
CA SER A 140 6.70 -12.73 -9.87
C SER A 140 6.08 -11.97 -11.05
N ARG A 141 6.65 -10.82 -11.42
CA ARG A 141 6.02 -9.93 -12.41
C ARG A 141 7.02 -9.09 -13.19
N ARG A 142 6.70 -8.87 -14.46
CA ARG A 142 7.33 -7.85 -15.31
C ARG A 142 6.34 -6.73 -15.62
N LEU A 143 6.70 -5.49 -15.31
CA LEU A 143 5.91 -4.29 -15.59
C LEU A 143 6.65 -3.40 -16.57
N VAL A 144 6.11 -3.23 -17.78
CA VAL A 144 6.59 -2.21 -18.72
C VAL A 144 5.73 -0.96 -18.54
N LEU A 145 6.39 0.17 -18.30
CA LEU A 145 5.80 1.44 -17.93
C LEU A 145 6.30 2.55 -18.85
N SER A 146 5.48 3.58 -19.02
CA SER A 146 5.81 4.80 -19.75
C SER A 146 5.36 6.01 -18.95
N ALA A 147 6.25 6.99 -18.83
CA ALA A 147 6.00 8.29 -18.23
C ALA A 147 5.73 9.38 -19.28
N HIS A 148 5.53 9.01 -20.56
CA HIS A 148 5.41 9.96 -21.67
C HIS A 148 4.38 11.07 -21.44
N ASP A 149 3.18 10.70 -21.00
CA ASP A 149 2.06 11.64 -20.83
C ASP A 149 2.24 12.58 -19.60
N ASP A 150 3.07 12.21 -18.64
CA ASP A 150 3.17 12.86 -17.33
C ASP A 150 4.59 13.39 -17.07
N GLY A 151 5.21 14.00 -18.09
CA GLY A 151 6.50 14.69 -17.97
C GLY A 151 7.71 13.91 -18.51
N GLY A 152 7.49 12.79 -19.21
CA GLY A 152 8.51 12.09 -20.00
C GLY A 152 9.69 11.56 -19.18
N VAL A 153 10.90 11.73 -19.71
CA VAL A 153 12.16 11.24 -19.12
C VAL A 153 12.37 11.75 -17.69
N PRO A 154 12.23 13.06 -17.38
CA PRO A 154 12.35 13.55 -16.00
C PRO A 154 11.39 12.88 -15.00
N CYS A 155 10.16 12.57 -15.43
CA CYS A 155 9.21 11.87 -14.57
C CYS A 155 9.63 10.42 -14.33
N MET A 156 10.05 9.72 -15.39
CA MET A 156 10.64 8.39 -15.29
C MET A 156 11.83 8.36 -14.32
N ASP A 157 12.76 9.30 -14.44
CA ASP A 157 13.96 9.32 -13.59
C ASP A 157 13.61 9.48 -12.10
N ARG A 158 12.62 10.32 -11.77
CA ARG A 158 12.11 10.46 -10.39
C ARG A 158 11.49 9.16 -9.87
N TRP A 159 10.70 8.47 -10.69
CA TRP A 159 10.14 7.16 -10.35
C TRP A 159 11.25 6.12 -10.09
N ILE A 160 12.23 6.02 -10.98
CA ILE A 160 13.37 5.10 -10.86
C ILE A 160 14.16 5.40 -9.59
N ALA A 161 14.45 6.67 -9.32
CA ALA A 161 15.15 7.10 -8.10
C ALA A 161 14.38 6.70 -6.83
N ALA A 162 13.08 6.99 -6.77
CA ALA A 162 12.24 6.65 -5.62
C ALA A 162 12.17 5.13 -5.39
N MET A 163 12.04 4.33 -6.45
CA MET A 163 12.05 2.87 -6.35
C MET A 163 13.40 2.33 -5.89
N HIS A 164 14.52 2.87 -6.37
CA HIS A 164 15.85 2.48 -5.87
C HIS A 164 16.04 2.80 -4.38
N VAL A 165 15.52 3.93 -3.90
CA VAL A 165 15.51 4.26 -2.47
C VAL A 165 14.70 3.20 -1.71
N SER A 166 13.49 2.88 -2.15
CA SER A 166 12.64 1.85 -1.53
C SER A 166 13.29 0.46 -1.50
N ILE A 167 13.90 0.03 -2.62
CA ILE A 167 14.64 -1.25 -2.71
C ILE A 167 15.80 -1.26 -1.72
N ARG A 168 16.57 -0.17 -1.59
CA ARG A 168 17.68 -0.10 -0.61
C ARG A 168 17.19 -0.18 0.84
N HIS A 169 16.07 0.46 1.16
CA HIS A 169 15.48 0.40 2.49
C HIS A 169 14.86 -0.96 2.83
N SER A 170 14.50 -1.77 1.83
CA SER A 170 14.08 -3.16 2.05
C SER A 170 15.17 -4.02 2.72
N PHE A 171 16.42 -3.57 2.70
CA PHE A 171 17.57 -4.23 3.32
C PHE A 171 17.86 -3.75 4.75
N SER A 172 17.12 -2.78 5.30
CA SER A 172 17.35 -2.29 6.67
C SER A 172 16.93 -3.37 7.69
N PRO A 173 17.84 -4.01 8.45
CA PRO A 173 17.48 -5.16 9.31
C PRO A 173 16.69 -4.78 10.58
N ILE A 174 16.06 -3.61 10.67
CA ILE A 174 15.65 -3.05 11.98
C ILE A 174 14.16 -3.29 12.32
N GLU A 175 13.32 -3.79 11.41
CA GLU A 175 11.90 -4.04 11.70
C GLU A 175 11.46 -5.51 11.65
N GLN A 176 12.34 -6.46 12.02
CA GLN A 176 11.88 -7.77 12.50
C GLN A 176 11.51 -7.79 14.00
N ARG A 177 11.57 -6.65 14.70
CA ARG A 177 11.28 -6.57 16.15
C ARG A 177 9.79 -6.62 16.52
N GLY A 178 8.90 -6.91 15.57
CA GLY A 178 7.47 -7.13 15.80
C GLY A 178 7.04 -8.59 15.96
N ARG A 179 7.94 -9.58 15.77
CA ARG A 179 7.67 -10.96 16.20
C ARG A 179 8.27 -11.13 17.59
N MET A 180 7.51 -10.72 18.60
CA MET A 180 7.80 -11.06 19.99
C MET A 180 7.98 -12.58 20.11
N SER A 181 9.21 -13.00 20.35
CA SER A 181 9.46 -14.02 21.34
C SER A 181 10.32 -13.35 22.42
N PRO A 182 9.96 -13.48 23.70
CA PRO A 182 10.98 -13.96 24.60
C PRO A 182 10.48 -15.05 25.57
N PRO A 183 11.42 -15.73 26.26
CA PRO A 183 11.32 -17.12 26.66
C PRO A 183 11.00 -17.28 28.16
N LEU A 184 10.76 -18.51 28.62
CA LEU A 184 11.53 -19.14 29.71
C LEU A 184 11.15 -20.62 29.90
N LYS A 185 12.18 -21.41 30.22
CA LYS A 185 12.13 -22.81 30.65
C LYS A 185 11.70 -22.91 32.12
N SER A 186 11.02 -24.01 32.47
CA SER A 186 11.20 -24.83 33.69
C SER A 186 10.41 -26.13 33.41
N ILE A 187 10.97 -27.36 33.37
CA ILE A 187 11.45 -28.18 34.51
C ILE A 187 10.39 -28.11 35.63
N ASP A 188 9.57 -29.15 35.84
CA ASP A 188 9.98 -30.43 36.41
C ASP A 188 9.18 -31.66 35.95
N ASP A 189 9.93 -32.75 35.93
CA ASP A 189 9.54 -34.16 36.00
C ASP A 189 8.83 -34.42 37.35
N CYS A 190 7.64 -35.03 37.34
CA CYS A 190 7.03 -35.61 38.55
C CYS A 190 6.02 -36.72 38.19
N GLY A 191 6.40 -37.95 38.50
CA GLY A 191 5.48 -39.02 38.96
C GLY A 191 4.99 -39.99 37.91
#